data_AF-A0A915YQ33-F1
#
_entry.id   AF-A0A915YQ33-F1
#
_cell.length_a   1.000
_cell.length_b   1.000
_cell.length_c   1.000
_cell.angle_alpha   90.00
_cell.angle_beta   90.00
_cell.angle_gamma   90.00
#
_symmetry.space_group_name_H-M   'P 1'
#
loop_
_entity.id
_entity.type
_entity.pdbx_description
1 polymer ?
#
loop_
_entity_poly.entity_id
_entity_poly.type
_entity_poly.pdbx_seq_one_letter_code
_entity_poly.pdbx_strand_id
1 'polypeptide(L)'
;MEKLGAILLIESGKIKQKCKSDGIFTTTSGLFFVHSSKNDPTIQGAIYYRDYWSQQNVEQIRNCCCAPSFIIAMVGAWFCILGGVFLSRVVVQPLTDLIPLTINLQDFDEVRRIARLFYSLSRALQQLSLFYQNLKLTPSDQRFFPYIRQFQFKGEDINFTYIYEIFDDHTRTIWKAKKENGQIIVVKFTPKCNIEAHNICSSEIKTESCKVIYEDIKQAIGLLHEKNFVFADLRASNILIIDTEENQRAMLVDFDWCGKSDEDR
;
A
#
# COMPACT_ATOMS: atom_id res chain seq x y z
N MET A 1 6.25 -13.08 -32.34
CA MET A 1 6.20 -11.78 -31.65
C MET A 1 4.95 -11.05 -32.11
N GLU A 2 3.83 -11.33 -31.45
CA GLU A 2 2.58 -10.61 -31.71
C GLU A 2 2.50 -9.40 -30.78
N LYS A 3 1.95 -8.28 -31.30
CA LYS A 3 1.76 -7.06 -30.51
C LYS A 3 0.65 -7.29 -29.50
N LEU A 4 0.92 -7.05 -28.21
CA LEU A 4 -0.08 -7.01 -27.11
C LEU A 4 -1.00 -5.76 -27.22
N GLY A 5 -1.53 -5.48 -28.42
CA GLY A 5 -2.21 -4.23 -28.79
C GLY A 5 -3.58 -4.41 -29.41
N ALA A 6 -4.17 -5.61 -29.35
CA ALA A 6 -5.52 -5.89 -29.84
C ALA A 6 -6.30 -6.65 -28.76
N ILE A 7 -6.91 -5.92 -27.83
CA ILE A 7 -7.90 -6.50 -26.91
C ILE A 7 -9.25 -6.48 -27.60
N LEU A 8 -9.80 -7.69 -27.74
CA LEU A 8 -10.99 -8.00 -28.52
C LEU A 8 -12.24 -7.36 -27.89
N LEU A 9 -12.87 -6.43 -28.60
CA LEU A 9 -14.23 -5.99 -28.28
C LEU A 9 -15.19 -7.15 -28.57
N ILE A 10 -15.79 -7.72 -27.51
CA ILE A 10 -17.00 -8.54 -27.63
C ILE A 10 -18.11 -7.79 -26.91
N GLU A 11 -19.04 -7.24 -27.66
CA GLU A 11 -20.28 -6.72 -27.12
C GLU A 11 -21.41 -7.75 -27.33
N SER A 12 -22.26 -7.88 -26.30
CA SER A 12 -23.54 -8.60 -26.30
C SER A 12 -23.56 -10.11 -26.60
N GLY A 13 -23.72 -10.90 -25.51
CA GLY A 13 -24.48 -12.15 -25.55
C GLY A 13 -23.67 -13.45 -25.48
N LYS A 14 -23.97 -14.26 -24.44
CA LYS A 14 -23.52 -15.66 -24.25
C LYS A 14 -21.97 -15.80 -24.29
N ILE A 15 -21.29 -15.70 -23.14
CA ILE A 15 -21.12 -16.85 -22.24
C ILE A 15 -21.35 -16.43 -20.77
N LYS A 16 -22.24 -17.13 -20.07
CA LYS A 16 -22.46 -16.97 -18.63
C LYS A 16 -21.41 -17.75 -17.84
N GLN A 17 -20.47 -17.06 -17.19
CA GLN A 17 -20.05 -17.48 -15.84
C GLN A 17 -20.91 -16.73 -14.82
N LYS A 18 -21.53 -17.46 -13.87
CA LYS A 18 -22.50 -16.89 -12.94
C LYS A 18 -21.81 -16.08 -11.82
N CYS A 19 -21.51 -14.81 -12.10
CA CYS A 19 -21.62 -13.74 -11.10
C CYS A 19 -22.59 -12.69 -11.65
N LYS A 20 -23.71 -12.46 -10.94
CA LYS A 20 -24.75 -11.50 -11.36
C LYS A 20 -24.23 -10.07 -11.21
N SER A 21 -23.59 -9.54 -12.25
CA SER A 21 -23.24 -8.12 -12.39
C SER A 21 -24.06 -7.52 -13.53
N ASP A 22 -24.62 -6.34 -13.29
CA ASP A 22 -25.47 -5.61 -14.24
C ASP A 22 -24.66 -4.53 -15.00
N GLY A 23 -23.34 -4.75 -15.18
CA GLY A 23 -22.39 -3.77 -15.73
C GLY A 23 -21.47 -4.35 -16.82
N ILE A 24 -20.98 -3.47 -17.71
CA ILE A 24 -20.13 -3.78 -18.88
C ILE A 24 -18.67 -3.41 -18.61
N PHE A 25 -17.74 -4.17 -19.19
CA PHE A 25 -16.29 -4.06 -19.00
C PHE A 25 -15.58 -3.32 -20.15
N THR A 26 -14.55 -2.55 -19.81
CA THR A 26 -13.52 -2.08 -20.75
C THR A 26 -12.13 -2.20 -20.11
N THR A 27 -11.31 -3.14 -20.58
CA THR A 27 -9.93 -3.29 -20.08
C THR A 27 -8.91 -3.32 -21.22
N THR A 28 -8.35 -2.16 -21.56
CA THR A 28 -7.00 -2.07 -22.14
C THR A 28 -5.95 -1.62 -21.12
N SER A 29 -6.34 -1.30 -19.87
CA SER A 29 -5.44 -0.64 -18.90
C SER A 29 -5.78 -0.89 -17.41
N GLY A 30 -6.40 -2.03 -17.04
CA GLY A 30 -6.65 -2.35 -15.62
C GLY A 30 -7.70 -1.46 -14.93
N LEU A 31 -8.79 -1.14 -15.62
CA LEU A 31 -9.92 -0.38 -15.10
C LEU A 31 -11.18 -1.25 -15.06
N PHE A 32 -11.85 -1.30 -13.91
CA PHE A 32 -13.06 -2.09 -13.69
C PHE A 32 -14.22 -1.17 -13.33
N PHE A 33 -15.32 -1.22 -14.09
CA PHE A 33 -16.55 -0.51 -13.77
C PHE A 33 -17.57 -1.48 -13.21
N VAL A 34 -18.14 -1.19 -12.04
CA VAL A 34 -19.13 -2.04 -11.38
C VAL A 34 -20.31 -1.22 -10.89
N HIS A 35 -21.48 -1.52 -11.44
CA HIS A 35 -22.77 -0.99 -11.02
C HIS A 35 -23.59 -2.12 -10.40
N SER A 36 -24.33 -1.82 -9.32
CA SER A 36 -25.22 -2.80 -8.69
C SER A 36 -26.50 -2.16 -8.17
N SER A 37 -27.62 -2.83 -8.42
CA SER A 37 -28.95 -2.45 -7.96
C SER A 37 -29.40 -3.20 -6.70
N LYS A 38 -28.67 -4.24 -6.29
CA LYS A 38 -29.10 -5.21 -5.26
C LYS A 38 -27.99 -5.70 -4.32
N ASN A 39 -26.72 -5.60 -4.71
CA ASN A 39 -25.58 -5.98 -3.89
C ASN A 39 -24.69 -4.74 -3.65
N ASP A 40 -23.74 -4.84 -2.72
CA ASP A 40 -22.69 -3.83 -2.57
C ASP A 40 -21.74 -3.88 -3.80
N PRO A 41 -21.64 -2.80 -4.60
CA PRO A 41 -20.77 -2.77 -5.78
C PRO A 41 -19.29 -2.70 -5.44
N THR A 42 -18.90 -2.28 -4.23
CA THR A 42 -17.49 -2.26 -3.78
C THR A 42 -17.01 -3.69 -3.54
N ILE A 43 -17.80 -4.49 -2.82
CA ILE A 43 -17.54 -5.92 -2.58
C ILE A 43 -17.61 -6.70 -3.89
N GLN A 44 -18.61 -6.40 -4.74
CA GLN A 44 -18.75 -7.00 -6.06
C GLN A 44 -17.56 -6.68 -6.97
N GLY A 45 -17.06 -5.44 -6.93
CA GLY A 45 -15.88 -5.02 -7.67
C GLY A 45 -14.60 -5.67 -7.17
N ALA A 46 -14.43 -5.82 -5.85
CA ALA A 46 -13.30 -6.52 -5.26
C ALA A 46 -13.29 -8.01 -5.64
N ILE A 47 -14.47 -8.67 -5.62
CA ILE A 47 -14.64 -10.06 -6.09
C ILE A 47 -14.29 -10.17 -7.58
N TYR A 48 -14.82 -9.29 -8.43
CA TYR A 48 -14.52 -9.36 -9.86
C TYR A 48 -13.03 -9.11 -10.16
N TYR A 49 -12.41 -8.14 -9.50
CA TYR A 49 -10.98 -7.86 -9.59
C TYR A 49 -10.14 -9.11 -9.25
N ARG A 50 -10.44 -9.76 -8.11
CA ARG A 50 -9.81 -11.03 -7.71
C ARG A 50 -10.01 -12.11 -8.76
N ASP A 51 -11.24 -12.33 -9.19
CA ASP A 51 -11.61 -13.44 -10.08
C ASP A 51 -11.00 -13.26 -11.47
N TYR A 52 -10.93 -12.02 -11.98
CA TYR A 52 -10.24 -11.68 -13.23
C TYR A 52 -8.74 -11.97 -13.14
N TRP A 53 -8.04 -11.40 -12.15
CA TRP A 53 -6.58 -11.56 -12.03
C TRP A 53 -6.15 -12.97 -11.60
N SER A 54 -7.08 -13.81 -11.14
CA SER A 54 -6.84 -15.24 -10.87
C SER A 54 -6.81 -16.11 -12.14
N GLN A 55 -7.29 -15.62 -13.29
CA GLN A 55 -7.34 -16.39 -14.54
C GLN A 55 -5.92 -16.68 -15.10
N GLN A 56 -5.79 -17.74 -15.92
CA GLN A 56 -4.50 -18.13 -16.52
C GLN A 56 -4.06 -17.24 -17.68
N ASN A 57 -4.99 -16.66 -18.44
CA ASN A 57 -4.70 -15.73 -19.54
C ASN A 57 -3.96 -14.46 -19.10
N VAL A 58 -4.04 -14.08 -17.81
CA VAL A 58 -3.36 -12.91 -17.23
C VAL A 58 -2.21 -13.29 -16.29
N GLU A 59 -1.88 -14.58 -16.18
CA GLU A 59 -0.85 -15.10 -15.27
C GLU A 59 0.52 -14.47 -15.51
N GLN A 60 0.94 -14.31 -16.77
CA GLN A 60 2.23 -13.70 -17.09
C GLN A 60 2.33 -12.26 -16.54
N ILE A 61 1.26 -11.47 -16.64
CA ILE A 61 1.20 -10.10 -16.12
C ILE A 61 1.19 -10.12 -14.58
N ARG A 62 0.35 -10.98 -13.98
CA ARG A 62 0.27 -11.19 -12.53
C ARG A 62 1.63 -11.56 -11.94
N ASN A 63 2.41 -12.39 -12.60
CA ASN A 63 3.71 -12.83 -12.07
C ASN A 63 4.80 -11.75 -12.17
N CYS A 64 4.59 -10.70 -12.97
CA CYS A 64 5.54 -9.59 -13.15
C CYS A 64 5.22 -8.34 -12.31
N CYS A 65 3.98 -8.17 -11.84
CA CYS A 65 3.58 -7.00 -11.04
C CYS A 65 2.45 -7.30 -10.05
N CYS A 66 2.17 -6.36 -9.14
CA CYS A 66 1.03 -6.43 -8.22
C CYS A 66 -0.34 -6.20 -8.89
N ALA A 67 -0.42 -6.24 -10.23
CA ALA A 67 -1.64 -5.99 -11.00
C ALA A 67 -2.48 -4.77 -10.52
N PRO A 68 -1.87 -3.57 -10.42
CA PRO A 68 -2.56 -2.38 -9.93
C PRO A 68 -3.76 -2.05 -10.80
N SER A 69 -4.88 -1.68 -10.19
CA SER A 69 -6.11 -1.38 -10.94
C SER A 69 -7.02 -0.41 -10.22
N PHE A 70 -7.81 0.34 -11.00
CA PHE A 70 -8.91 1.15 -10.47
C PHE A 70 -10.22 0.40 -10.61
N ILE A 71 -11.06 0.48 -9.58
CA ILE A 71 -12.40 -0.08 -9.56
C ILE A 71 -13.38 1.06 -9.26
N ILE A 72 -14.29 1.35 -10.18
CA ILE A 72 -15.31 2.39 -10.00
C ILE A 72 -16.61 1.69 -9.63
N ALA A 73 -17.01 1.84 -8.37
CA ALA A 73 -18.20 1.21 -7.80
C ALA A 73 -19.34 2.23 -7.70
N MET A 74 -20.54 1.88 -8.18
CA MET A 74 -21.68 2.80 -8.27
C MET A 74 -22.97 2.23 -7.66
N VAL A 75 -23.61 3.00 -6.77
CA VAL A 75 -24.94 2.73 -6.18
C VAL A 75 -25.88 3.91 -6.50
N GLY A 76 -26.86 3.71 -7.38
CA GLY A 76 -27.79 4.77 -7.75
C GLY A 76 -27.06 6.03 -8.25
N ALA A 77 -27.27 7.16 -7.56
CA ALA A 77 -26.60 8.44 -7.84
C ALA A 77 -25.27 8.65 -7.09
N TRP A 78 -24.68 7.60 -6.51
CA TRP A 78 -23.41 7.67 -5.76
C TRP A 78 -22.34 6.78 -6.40
N PHE A 79 -21.08 7.20 -6.31
CA PHE A 79 -19.94 6.39 -6.72
C PHE A 79 -18.74 6.55 -5.79
N CYS A 80 -17.84 5.57 -5.78
CA CYS A 80 -16.51 5.70 -5.21
C CYS A 80 -15.46 5.05 -6.12
N ILE A 81 -14.21 5.46 -5.94
CA ILE A 81 -13.06 4.89 -6.64
C ILE A 81 -12.29 4.05 -5.62
N LEU A 82 -12.09 2.77 -5.91
CA LEU A 82 -11.24 1.87 -5.15
C LEU A 82 -9.96 1.56 -5.95
N GLY A 83 -8.88 1.27 -5.24
CA GLY A 83 -7.63 0.75 -5.78
C GLY A 83 -7.50 -0.73 -5.43
N GLY A 84 -7.15 -1.57 -6.40
CA GLY A 84 -6.88 -2.99 -6.21
C GLY A 84 -5.42 -3.34 -6.50
N VAL A 85 -4.82 -4.17 -5.65
CA VAL A 85 -3.53 -4.86 -5.88
C VAL A 85 -3.62 -6.35 -5.54
N PHE A 86 -2.95 -7.17 -6.33
CA PHE A 86 -2.96 -8.64 -6.27
C PHE A 86 -1.62 -9.13 -5.73
N LEU A 87 -1.50 -9.21 -4.41
CA LEU A 87 -0.31 -9.70 -3.71
C LEU A 87 -0.45 -11.22 -3.46
N SER A 88 0.03 -11.71 -2.32
CA SER A 88 -0.30 -13.05 -1.80
C SER A 88 -1.77 -13.12 -1.37
N ARG A 89 -2.29 -11.96 -0.91
CA ARG A 89 -3.70 -11.63 -0.71
C ARG A 89 -4.13 -10.56 -1.71
N VAL A 90 -5.39 -10.55 -2.10
CA VAL A 90 -5.98 -9.42 -2.82
C VAL A 90 -6.28 -8.31 -1.82
N VAL A 91 -5.75 -7.11 -2.07
CA VAL A 91 -6.04 -5.90 -1.30
C VAL A 91 -6.82 -4.95 -2.19
N VAL A 92 -8.02 -4.60 -1.76
CA VAL A 92 -8.85 -3.57 -2.40
C VAL A 92 -9.25 -2.57 -1.33
N GLN A 93 -8.99 -1.29 -1.57
CA GLN A 93 -9.25 -0.20 -0.63
C GLN A 93 -9.88 1.01 -1.33
N PRO A 94 -10.81 1.73 -0.67
CA PRO A 94 -11.32 2.99 -1.19
C PRO A 94 -10.18 4.02 -1.27
N LEU A 95 -10.07 4.67 -2.44
CA LEU A 95 -9.20 5.83 -2.67
C LEU A 95 -9.98 7.14 -2.53
N THR A 96 -11.31 7.05 -2.44
CA THR A 96 -12.23 8.16 -2.23
C THR A 96 -13.35 7.73 -1.28
N ASP A 97 -13.97 8.72 -0.64
CA ASP A 97 -15.29 8.56 -0.03
C ASP A 97 -16.37 8.30 -1.10
N LEU A 98 -17.61 8.08 -0.65
CA LEU A 98 -18.79 8.06 -1.52
C LEU A 98 -19.11 9.48 -2.02
N ILE A 99 -19.12 9.65 -3.34
CA ILE A 99 -19.33 10.93 -4.03
C ILE A 99 -20.71 10.95 -4.70
N PRO A 100 -21.52 12.01 -4.53
CA PRO A 100 -22.77 12.17 -5.23
C PRO A 100 -22.57 12.62 -6.69
N LEU A 101 -23.38 12.09 -7.60
CA LEU A 101 -23.57 12.58 -8.97
C LEU A 101 -24.68 13.64 -9.05
N THR A 102 -25.50 13.77 -8.01
CA THR A 102 -26.46 14.88 -7.84
C THR A 102 -25.73 16.12 -7.34
N ILE A 103 -25.02 16.79 -8.24
CA ILE A 103 -24.22 17.98 -7.93
C ILE A 103 -25.12 19.22 -7.97
N ASN A 104 -25.10 20.04 -6.91
CA ASN A 104 -25.64 21.40 -6.99
C ASN A 104 -24.67 22.27 -7.82
N LEU A 105 -25.04 22.63 -9.04
CA LEU A 105 -24.17 23.44 -9.93
C LEU A 105 -23.94 24.88 -9.43
N GLN A 106 -24.69 25.35 -8.43
CA GLN A 106 -24.44 26.62 -7.75
C GLN A 106 -23.38 26.51 -6.64
N ASP A 107 -23.08 25.29 -6.18
CA ASP A 107 -21.98 25.00 -5.25
C ASP A 107 -20.68 24.82 -6.05
N PHE A 108 -19.97 25.93 -6.23
CA PHE A 108 -18.72 25.94 -7.00
C PHE A 108 -17.60 25.14 -6.35
N ASP A 109 -17.62 24.91 -5.04
CA ASP A 109 -16.59 24.13 -4.36
C ASP A 109 -16.84 22.62 -4.48
N GLU A 110 -18.08 22.16 -4.42
CA GLU A 110 -18.43 20.77 -4.77
C GLU A 110 -18.16 20.47 -6.26
N VAL A 111 -18.55 21.38 -7.17
CA VAL A 111 -18.20 21.28 -8.60
C VAL A 111 -16.69 21.20 -8.78
N ARG A 112 -15.91 22.05 -8.10
CA ARG A 112 -14.44 22.05 -8.15
C ARG A 112 -13.83 20.78 -7.55
N ARG A 113 -14.39 20.25 -6.45
CA ARG A 113 -13.94 19.00 -5.81
C ARG A 113 -14.10 17.83 -6.77
N ILE A 114 -15.27 17.71 -7.40
CA ILE A 114 -15.57 16.63 -8.34
C ILE A 114 -14.79 16.79 -9.65
N ALA A 115 -14.62 18.01 -10.16
CA ALA A 115 -13.75 18.26 -11.33
C ALA A 115 -12.27 17.88 -11.05
N ARG A 116 -11.74 18.24 -9.88
CA ARG A 116 -10.39 17.83 -9.44
C ARG A 116 -10.27 16.32 -9.29
N LEU A 117 -11.32 15.66 -8.80
CA LEU A 117 -11.36 14.20 -8.70
C LEU A 117 -11.24 13.54 -10.08
N PHE A 118 -12.10 13.90 -11.03
CA PHE A 118 -12.06 13.32 -12.38
C PHE A 118 -10.77 13.65 -13.13
N TYR A 119 -10.20 14.84 -12.94
CA TYR A 119 -8.88 15.19 -13.48
C TYR A 119 -7.77 14.31 -12.90
N SER A 120 -7.75 14.11 -11.58
CA SER A 120 -6.79 13.23 -10.90
C SER A 120 -6.94 11.77 -11.34
N LEU A 121 -8.18 11.26 -11.43
CA LEU A 121 -8.45 9.93 -11.96
C LEU A 121 -7.99 9.77 -13.41
N SER A 122 -8.24 10.78 -14.28
CA SER A 122 -7.80 10.75 -15.68
C SER A 122 -6.27 10.64 -15.78
N ARG A 123 -5.52 11.43 -14.99
CA ARG A 123 -4.06 11.33 -14.91
C ARG A 123 -3.59 9.98 -14.35
N ALA A 124 -4.26 9.46 -13.34
CA ALA A 124 -3.93 8.17 -12.74
C ALA A 124 -4.16 6.99 -13.72
N LEU A 125 -5.22 7.05 -14.53
CA LEU A 125 -5.49 6.09 -15.62
C LEU A 125 -4.46 6.18 -16.75
N GLN A 126 -4.01 7.39 -17.11
CA GLN A 126 -2.90 7.58 -18.05
C GLN A 126 -1.61 6.94 -17.51
N GLN A 127 -1.26 7.19 -16.24
CA GLN A 127 -0.11 6.58 -15.59
C GLN A 127 -0.23 5.05 -15.52
N LEU A 128 -1.42 4.51 -15.25
CA LEU A 128 -1.66 3.07 -15.22
C LEU A 128 -1.52 2.43 -16.61
N SER A 129 -2.02 3.11 -17.65
CA SER A 129 -1.81 2.67 -19.04
C SER A 129 -0.33 2.68 -19.41
N LEU A 130 0.41 3.74 -19.08
CA LEU A 130 1.87 3.82 -19.27
C LEU A 130 2.62 2.75 -18.49
N PHE A 131 2.19 2.43 -17.26
CA PHE A 131 2.77 1.36 -16.45
C PHE A 131 2.65 0.00 -17.15
N TYR A 132 1.45 -0.36 -17.64
CA TYR A 132 1.24 -1.63 -18.34
C TYR A 132 1.92 -1.67 -19.71
N GLN A 133 1.99 -0.56 -20.45
CA GLN A 133 2.72 -0.47 -21.71
C GLN A 133 4.24 -0.66 -21.55
N ASN A 134 4.80 -0.23 -20.41
CA ASN A 134 6.23 -0.33 -20.11
C ASN A 134 6.55 -1.50 -19.15
N LEU A 135 5.60 -2.41 -18.90
CA LEU A 135 5.79 -3.51 -17.97
C LEU A 135 6.82 -4.51 -18.51
N LYS A 136 7.94 -4.64 -17.79
CA LYS A 136 8.93 -5.69 -18.06
C LYS A 136 8.30 -7.05 -17.71
N LEU A 137 8.22 -7.95 -18.69
CA LEU A 137 7.67 -9.31 -18.54
C LEU A 137 8.69 -10.27 -17.89
N THR A 138 9.30 -9.82 -16.80
CA THR A 138 10.26 -10.57 -15.97
C THR A 138 9.62 -10.81 -14.60
N PRO A 139 9.24 -12.06 -14.27
CA PRO A 139 8.67 -12.38 -12.96
C PRO A 139 9.59 -11.98 -11.81
N SER A 140 9.00 -11.54 -10.70
CA SER A 140 9.76 -11.17 -9.50
C SER A 140 8.90 -11.23 -8.26
N ASP A 141 9.41 -11.86 -7.20
CA ASP A 141 8.75 -11.90 -5.89
C ASP A 141 8.64 -10.51 -5.25
N GLN A 142 9.41 -9.52 -5.72
CA GLN A 142 9.23 -8.11 -5.35
C GLN A 142 7.87 -7.54 -5.77
N ARG A 143 7.07 -8.26 -6.59
CA ARG A 143 5.67 -7.93 -6.88
C ARG A 143 4.76 -7.99 -5.66
N PHE A 144 5.13 -8.74 -4.63
CA PHE A 144 4.34 -8.95 -3.42
C PHE A 144 4.52 -7.86 -2.36
N PHE A 145 5.47 -6.96 -2.58
CA PHE A 145 5.88 -5.90 -1.66
C PHE A 145 5.51 -4.51 -2.20
N PRO A 146 5.56 -3.45 -1.36
CA PRO A 146 5.37 -2.09 -1.84
C PRO A 146 6.33 -1.72 -2.99
N TYR A 147 5.86 -0.89 -3.92
CA TYR A 147 6.63 -0.58 -5.14
C TYR A 147 7.89 0.25 -4.89
N ILE A 148 7.95 0.98 -3.78
CA ILE A 148 9.08 1.81 -3.36
C ILE A 148 10.23 0.88 -2.93
N ARG A 149 11.33 0.93 -3.68
CA ARG A 149 12.57 0.13 -3.48
C ARG A 149 13.85 0.97 -3.49
N GLN A 150 13.70 2.29 -3.37
CA GLN A 150 14.78 3.26 -3.28
C GLN A 150 14.38 4.39 -2.32
N PHE A 151 15.35 5.00 -1.64
CA PHE A 151 15.16 6.18 -0.80
C PHE A 151 16.42 7.05 -0.82
N GLN A 152 16.28 8.35 -0.55
CA GLN A 152 17.42 9.25 -0.40
C GLN A 152 17.91 9.32 1.03
N PHE A 153 19.23 9.26 1.21
CA PHE A 153 19.89 9.47 2.49
C PHE A 153 21.23 10.18 2.30
N LYS A 154 21.44 11.29 3.01
CA LYS A 154 22.66 12.13 2.90
C LYS A 154 23.04 12.57 1.46
N GLY A 155 22.06 12.63 0.56
CA GLY A 155 22.24 13.00 -0.85
C GLY A 155 22.51 11.82 -1.80
N GLU A 156 22.55 10.59 -1.29
CA GLU A 156 22.71 9.37 -2.09
C GLU A 156 21.35 8.66 -2.27
N ASP A 157 21.07 8.19 -3.49
CA ASP A 157 19.95 7.30 -3.79
C ASP A 157 20.34 5.86 -3.37
N ILE A 158 19.70 5.34 -2.32
CA ILE A 158 19.95 3.99 -1.78
C ILE A 158 18.85 3.03 -2.25
N ASN A 159 19.23 2.07 -3.10
CA ASN A 159 18.37 0.94 -3.48
C ASN A 159 18.32 -0.13 -2.39
N PHE A 160 17.19 -0.84 -2.33
CA PHE A 160 17.00 -2.00 -1.46
C PHE A 160 16.00 -3.01 -2.04
N THR A 161 16.10 -4.25 -1.55
CA THR A 161 15.24 -5.37 -1.91
C THR A 161 14.52 -5.88 -0.67
N TYR A 162 13.20 -6.06 -0.73
CA TYR A 162 12.42 -6.61 0.37
C TYR A 162 12.70 -8.10 0.57
N ILE A 163 12.64 -8.56 1.83
CA ILE A 163 12.78 -9.98 2.20
C ILE A 163 11.44 -10.55 2.70
N TYR A 164 10.83 -9.95 3.72
CA TYR A 164 9.54 -10.39 4.29
C TYR A 164 8.79 -9.30 5.07
N GLU A 165 7.46 -9.45 5.23
CA GLU A 165 6.60 -8.66 6.13
C GLU A 165 6.96 -9.04 7.59
N ILE A 166 7.30 -8.07 8.45
CA ILE A 166 7.87 -8.35 9.78
C ILE A 166 6.83 -8.90 10.78
N PHE A 167 5.56 -8.57 10.57
CA PHE A 167 4.44 -9.03 11.38
C PHE A 167 3.39 -9.71 10.48
N ASP A 168 2.70 -10.71 11.02
CA ASP A 168 1.51 -11.30 10.37
C ASP A 168 0.27 -10.37 10.49
N ASP A 169 0.40 -9.27 11.25
CA ASP A 169 -0.58 -8.20 11.34
C ASP A 169 -0.51 -7.29 10.10
N HIS A 170 -1.35 -7.60 9.12
CA HIS A 170 -1.48 -6.90 7.84
C HIS A 170 -1.92 -5.44 7.93
N THR A 171 -2.27 -4.93 9.13
CA THR A 171 -2.48 -3.49 9.35
C THR A 171 -1.15 -2.73 9.51
N ARG A 172 -0.06 -3.46 9.79
CA ARG A 172 1.30 -2.91 9.97
C ARG A 172 2.04 -2.89 8.66
N THR A 173 2.27 -1.68 8.18
CA THR A 173 3.10 -1.39 7.01
C THR A 173 4.59 -1.46 7.35
N ILE A 174 5.09 -2.64 7.79
CA ILE A 174 6.48 -2.84 8.25
C ILE A 174 7.10 -4.09 7.60
N TRP A 175 8.23 -3.92 6.89
CA TRP A 175 8.94 -5.00 6.19
C TRP A 175 10.45 -5.00 6.49
N LYS A 176 11.06 -6.18 6.44
CA LYS A 176 12.52 -6.36 6.44
C LYS A 176 13.02 -6.27 5.01
N ALA A 177 14.08 -5.50 4.79
CA ALA A 177 14.73 -5.36 3.49
C ALA A 177 16.26 -5.39 3.62
N LYS A 178 16.94 -5.45 2.48
CA LYS A 178 18.41 -5.49 2.38
C LYS A 178 18.89 -4.49 1.32
N LYS A 179 19.85 -3.65 1.69
CA LYS A 179 20.56 -2.74 0.76
C LYS A 179 21.51 -3.55 -0.14
N GLU A 180 21.92 -2.94 -1.26
CA GLU A 180 22.91 -3.53 -2.17
C GLU A 180 24.25 -3.89 -1.47
N ASN A 181 24.70 -3.07 -0.53
CA ASN A 181 25.92 -3.32 0.27
C ASN A 181 25.79 -4.46 1.31
N GLY A 182 24.65 -5.15 1.35
CA GLY A 182 24.40 -6.26 2.27
C GLY A 182 23.70 -5.88 3.58
N GLN A 183 23.64 -4.59 3.95
CA GLN A 183 23.07 -4.14 5.21
C GLN A 183 21.55 -4.40 5.27
N ILE A 184 21.10 -5.01 6.37
CA ILE A 184 19.68 -5.21 6.69
C ILE A 184 19.06 -3.88 7.16
N ILE A 185 17.83 -3.60 6.72
CA ILE A 185 17.04 -2.44 7.12
C ILE A 185 15.58 -2.84 7.40
N VAL A 186 14.88 -1.93 8.07
CA VAL A 186 13.42 -1.98 8.30
C VAL A 186 12.80 -0.85 7.48
N VAL A 187 11.74 -1.17 6.73
CA VAL A 187 10.98 -0.19 5.94
C VAL A 187 9.60 -0.08 6.56
N LYS A 188 9.22 1.12 7.03
CA LYS A 188 7.87 1.43 7.52
C LYS A 188 7.22 2.52 6.66
N PHE A 189 5.97 2.31 6.23
CA PHE A 189 5.16 3.37 5.61
C PHE A 189 4.10 3.89 6.59
N THR A 190 4.40 4.97 7.31
CA THR A 190 3.42 5.66 8.18
C THR A 190 3.02 7.02 7.60
N PRO A 191 1.75 7.44 7.74
CA PRO A 191 1.32 8.82 7.48
C PRO A 191 1.96 9.86 8.40
N LYS A 192 2.41 9.46 9.60
CA LYS A 192 2.96 10.35 10.65
C LYS A 192 4.03 9.61 11.47
N CYS A 193 5.30 9.91 11.23
CA CYS A 193 6.40 9.48 12.10
C CYS A 193 6.91 10.68 12.92
N ASN A 194 7.12 10.50 14.23
CA ASN A 194 7.92 11.46 15.00
C ASN A 194 9.41 11.26 14.67
N ILE A 195 9.89 12.03 13.70
CA ILE A 195 11.27 11.93 13.18
C ILE A 195 12.31 12.27 14.24
N GLU A 196 12.02 13.22 15.14
CA GLU A 196 12.94 13.62 16.21
C GLU A 196 13.13 12.47 17.22
N ALA A 197 12.04 11.91 17.73
CA ALA A 197 12.06 10.74 18.61
C ALA A 197 12.76 9.54 17.95
N HIS A 198 12.50 9.28 16.66
CA HIS A 198 13.15 8.22 15.91
C HIS A 198 14.68 8.43 15.78
N ASN A 199 15.12 9.66 15.53
CA ASN A 199 16.54 10.01 15.41
C ASN A 199 17.29 9.87 16.75
N ILE A 200 16.63 10.18 17.88
CA ILE A 200 17.18 9.99 19.23
C ILE A 200 17.47 8.50 19.47
N CYS A 201 16.46 7.63 19.31
CA CYS A 201 16.64 6.19 19.53
C CYS A 201 17.64 5.54 18.55
N SER A 202 17.65 5.96 17.28
CA SER A 202 18.51 5.33 16.27
C SER A 202 19.98 5.76 16.32
N SER A 203 20.33 6.87 16.98
CA SER A 203 21.70 7.38 17.04
C SER A 203 22.47 7.01 18.32
N GLU A 204 21.77 6.78 19.45
CA GLU A 204 22.42 6.59 20.76
C GLU A 204 22.38 5.15 21.31
N ILE A 205 21.53 4.26 20.81
CA ILE A 205 21.46 2.86 21.25
C ILE A 205 22.63 2.05 20.65
N LYS A 206 23.60 1.67 21.50
CA LYS A 206 24.78 0.87 21.13
C LYS A 206 24.64 -0.61 21.51
N THR A 207 25.37 -1.47 20.79
CA THR A 207 24.93 -2.85 20.56
C THR A 207 25.75 -3.97 21.27
N GLU A 208 25.93 -3.94 22.60
CA GLU A 208 26.53 -5.04 23.40
C GLU A 208 25.58 -5.66 24.48
N SER A 209 25.88 -6.88 24.98
CA SER A 209 24.94 -7.76 25.73
C SER A 209 25.29 -7.93 27.24
N CYS A 210 24.50 -8.55 28.12
CA CYS A 210 23.27 -9.35 27.96
C CYS A 210 22.07 -8.88 28.86
N LYS A 211 20.94 -9.62 28.90
CA LYS A 211 19.57 -9.12 29.26
C LYS A 211 19.00 -8.08 28.28
N VAL A 212 19.49 -8.13 27.03
CA VAL A 212 19.48 -7.00 26.10
C VAL A 212 18.10 -6.47 25.74
N ILE A 213 17.14 -7.31 25.37
CA ILE A 213 15.83 -6.83 24.85
C ILE A 213 15.12 -5.88 25.84
N TYR A 214 15.14 -6.20 27.14
CA TYR A 214 14.51 -5.33 28.15
C TYR A 214 15.33 -4.06 28.40
N GLU A 215 16.65 -4.17 28.53
CA GLU A 215 17.52 -3.02 28.78
C GLU A 215 17.62 -2.10 27.55
N ASP A 216 17.55 -2.62 26.32
CA ASP A 216 17.46 -1.87 25.05
C ASP A 216 16.21 -1.01 25.00
N ILE A 217 15.06 -1.60 25.31
CA ILE A 217 13.78 -0.89 25.32
C ILE A 217 13.73 0.10 26.48
N LYS A 218 14.25 -0.27 27.66
CA LYS A 218 14.37 0.63 28.81
C LYS A 218 15.32 1.81 28.53
N GLN A 219 16.43 1.58 27.81
CA GLN A 219 17.33 2.63 27.36
C GLN A 219 16.67 3.51 26.31
N ALA A 220 16.00 2.94 25.31
CA ALA A 220 15.26 3.68 24.29
C ALA A 220 14.20 4.60 24.92
N ILE A 221 13.41 4.09 25.87
CA ILE A 221 12.40 4.85 26.62
C ILE A 221 13.06 5.90 27.52
N GLY A 222 14.16 5.57 28.20
CA GLY A 222 14.93 6.51 29.02
C GLY A 222 15.45 7.70 28.20
N LEU A 223 16.06 7.44 27.04
CA LEU A 223 16.53 8.46 26.10
C LEU A 223 15.40 9.37 25.60
N LEU A 224 14.21 8.82 25.33
CA LEU A 224 13.05 9.62 24.98
C LEU A 224 12.63 10.52 26.16
N HIS A 225 12.54 9.96 27.37
CA HIS A 225 12.16 10.72 28.57
C HIS A 225 13.16 11.84 28.91
N GLU A 226 14.46 11.60 28.75
CA GLU A 226 15.52 12.62 28.90
C GLU A 226 15.39 13.79 27.91
N LYS A 227 14.77 13.54 26.75
CA LYS A 227 14.46 14.54 25.71
C LYS A 227 13.02 15.06 25.80
N ASN A 228 12.33 14.82 26.91
CA ASN A 228 10.93 15.17 27.16
C ASN A 228 9.89 14.51 26.22
N PHE A 229 10.21 13.38 25.59
CA PHE A 229 9.28 12.59 24.76
C PHE A 229 8.72 11.39 25.53
N VAL A 230 7.42 11.11 25.34
CA VAL A 230 6.71 9.93 25.86
C VAL A 230 6.38 8.99 24.69
N PHE A 231 6.64 7.69 24.85
CA PHE A 231 6.30 6.67 23.87
C PHE A 231 4.97 5.98 24.25
N ALA A 232 3.83 6.58 23.87
CA ALA A 232 2.52 6.22 24.42
C ALA A 232 1.91 4.90 23.90
N ASP A 233 2.60 4.15 23.04
CA ASP A 233 2.16 2.86 22.50
C ASP A 233 3.23 1.77 22.71
N LEU A 234 3.70 1.60 23.94
CA LEU A 234 4.68 0.55 24.27
C LEU A 234 3.99 -0.83 24.36
N ARG A 235 4.19 -1.66 23.35
CA ARG A 235 3.69 -3.04 23.28
C ARG A 235 4.66 -3.94 22.51
N ALA A 236 4.60 -5.25 22.74
CA ALA A 236 5.49 -6.24 22.12
C ALA A 236 5.53 -6.14 20.58
N SER A 237 4.41 -5.82 19.93
CA SER A 237 4.31 -5.63 18.48
C SER A 237 5.02 -4.37 17.94
N ASN A 238 5.45 -3.46 18.81
CA ASN A 238 6.16 -2.22 18.46
C ASN A 238 7.67 -2.33 18.75
N ILE A 239 8.11 -3.52 19.20
CA ILE A 239 9.49 -3.90 19.48
C ILE A 239 9.92 -4.86 18.38
N LEU A 240 10.92 -4.48 17.58
CA LEU A 240 11.59 -5.38 16.66
C LEU A 240 12.76 -6.06 17.36
N ILE A 241 12.81 -7.39 17.30
CA ILE A 241 13.98 -8.16 17.69
C ILE A 241 14.92 -8.31 16.48
N ILE A 242 16.20 -8.06 16.69
CA ILE A 242 17.27 -8.19 15.70
C ILE A 242 18.26 -9.23 16.22
N ASP A 243 18.37 -10.36 15.52
CA ASP A 243 19.40 -11.36 15.78
C ASP A 243 20.74 -10.89 15.19
N THR A 244 21.78 -10.81 16.01
CA THR A 244 23.18 -10.69 15.58
C THR A 244 23.89 -12.04 15.69
N GLU A 245 25.12 -12.14 15.19
CA GLU A 245 25.90 -13.40 15.25
C GLU A 245 26.17 -13.86 16.70
N GLU A 246 26.10 -12.95 17.67
CA GLU A 246 26.38 -13.22 19.09
C GLU A 246 25.13 -13.16 19.99
N ASN A 247 24.17 -12.26 19.72
CA ASN A 247 23.04 -12.00 20.63
C ASN A 247 21.77 -11.45 19.96
N GLN A 248 20.64 -11.49 20.68
CA GLN A 248 19.41 -10.81 20.28
C GLN A 248 19.33 -9.38 20.83
N ARG A 249 18.86 -8.44 20.01
CA ARG A 249 18.72 -7.00 20.30
C ARG A 249 17.29 -6.54 20.10
N ALA A 250 16.91 -5.40 20.67
CA ALA A 250 15.61 -4.80 20.46
C ALA A 250 15.69 -3.34 20.00
N MET A 251 14.70 -2.93 19.19
CA MET A 251 14.53 -1.55 18.75
C MET A 251 13.04 -1.20 18.67
N LEU A 252 12.67 0.01 19.09
CA LEU A 252 11.32 0.55 18.87
C LEU A 252 11.13 0.87 17.39
N VAL A 253 10.00 0.46 16.80
CA VAL A 253 9.71 0.68 15.36
C VAL A 253 8.46 1.52 15.08
N ASP A 254 7.67 1.88 16.11
CA ASP A 254 6.37 2.55 15.93
C ASP A 254 6.25 3.84 16.74
N PHE A 255 6.70 4.96 16.17
CA PHE A 255 6.74 6.28 16.82
C PHE A 255 5.49 7.14 16.53
N ASP A 256 4.44 6.59 15.92
CA ASP A 256 3.27 7.35 15.46
C ASP A 256 2.43 7.91 16.63
N TRP A 257 2.67 7.38 17.83
CA TRP A 257 2.08 7.77 19.11
C TRP A 257 3.11 8.36 20.09
N CYS A 258 4.31 8.69 19.61
CA CYS A 258 5.33 9.35 20.41
C CYS A 258 5.24 10.88 20.25
N GLY A 259 5.21 11.60 21.37
CA GLY A 259 5.07 13.05 21.44
C GLY A 259 5.69 13.60 22.72
N LYS A 260 5.87 14.91 22.81
CA LYS A 260 6.39 15.55 24.02
C LYS A 260 5.43 15.47 25.20
N SER A 261 5.97 15.28 26.41
CA SER A 261 5.20 15.37 27.65
C SER A 261 4.56 16.75 27.77
N ASP A 262 3.26 16.77 28.10
CA ASP A 262 2.44 17.95 28.39
C ASP A 262 2.29 18.97 27.23
N GLU A 263 2.80 18.64 26.02
CA GLU A 263 2.64 19.43 24.79
C GLU A 263 1.88 18.66 23.69
N ASP A 264 2.20 17.38 23.46
CA ASP A 264 1.64 16.59 22.35
C ASP A 264 0.59 15.57 22.84
N ARG A 265 -0.67 15.81 22.45
CA ARG A 265 -1.92 15.06 22.74
C ARG A 265 -2.66 15.47 24.02
#